data_AF-A0A8T3NQ74-F1
#
_entry.id   AF-A0A8T3NQ74-F1
#
_cell.length_a   1.000
_cell.length_b   1.000
_cell.length_c   1.000
_cell.angle_alpha   90.00
_cell.angle_beta   90.00
_cell.angle_gamma   90.00
#
_symmetry.space_group_name_H-M   'P 1'
#
loop_
_entity.id
_entity.type
_entity.pdbx_description
1 polymer ?
#
loop_
_entity_poly.entity_id
_entity_poly.type
_entity_poly.pdbx_seq_one_letter_code
_entity_poly.pdbx_strand_id
1 'polypeptide(L)' 'MKLDATGLIGSPEDVAGRIRRVLKPLRPEQVWINPDRGFGWSPRYMCNQKIQSMAAGARLAREEVGRG' A
#
# COMPACT_ATOMS: atom_id res chain seq x y z
N MET A 1 4.92 1.43 6.66
CA MET A 1 3.87 2.46 6.49
C MET A 1 2.54 1.86 6.93
N LYS A 2 1.63 2.61 7.58
CA LYS A 2 0.32 2.06 7.96
C LYS A 2 -0.72 2.15 6.83
N LEU A 3 -1.34 1.03 6.42
CA LEU A 3 -2.22 0.89 5.27
C LEU A 3 -3.62 0.32 5.58
N ASP A 4 -3.94 -0.19 6.78
CA ASP A 4 -5.24 -0.84 7.00
C ASP A 4 -5.82 -0.76 8.42
N ALA A 5 -6.13 0.46 8.89
CA ALA A 5 -6.83 0.66 10.16
C ALA A 5 -8.35 0.33 10.14
N THR A 6 -9.00 0.22 8.97
CA THR A 6 -10.48 0.23 8.86
C THR A 6 -11.14 -1.09 8.45
N GLY A 7 -10.40 -2.19 8.26
CA GLY A 7 -10.96 -3.48 7.85
C GLY A 7 -11.46 -3.57 6.39
N LEU A 8 -11.69 -2.44 5.74
CA LEU A 8 -12.07 -2.33 4.33
C LEU A 8 -10.89 -2.61 3.40
N ILE A 9 -11.19 -3.14 2.21
CA ILE A 9 -10.22 -3.27 1.12
C ILE A 9 -10.08 -1.89 0.46
N GLY A 10 -8.94 -1.23 0.68
CA GLY A 10 -8.65 0.04 0.04
C GLY A 10 -8.46 -0.10 -1.46
N SER A 11 -8.78 0.94 -2.22
CA SER A 11 -8.49 0.98 -3.66
C SER A 11 -6.98 1.12 -3.91
N PRO A 12 -6.48 0.71 -5.08
CA PRO A 12 -5.10 1.00 -5.50
C PRO A 12 -4.74 2.49 -5.40
N GLU A 13 -5.69 3.38 -5.72
CA GLU A 13 -5.52 4.83 -5.70
C GLU A 13 -5.35 5.36 -4.28
N ASP A 14 -6.11 4.82 -3.32
CA ASP A 14 -5.98 5.15 -1.90
C ASP A 14 -4.61 4.72 -1.37
N VAL A 15 -4.16 3.51 -1.73
CA VAL A 15 -2.82 3.02 -1.38
C VAL A 15 -1.75 3.95 -1.96
N ALA A 16 -1.81 4.24 -3.27
CA ALA A 16 -0.84 5.11 -3.93
C ALA A 16 -0.82 6.50 -3.30
N GLY A 17 -1.99 7.07 -3.00
CA GLY A 17 -2.13 8.36 -2.33
C GLY A 17 -1.44 8.40 -0.97
N ARG A 18 -1.53 7.31 -0.20
CA ARG A 18 -0.81 7.20 1.08
C ARG A 18 0.70 7.02 0.86
N ILE A 19 1.14 6.25 -0.15
CA ILE A 19 2.57 6.07 -0.46
C ILE A 19 3.20 7.42 -0.80
N ARG A 20 2.54 8.23 -1.64
CA ARG A 20 2.99 9.59 -1.98
C ARG A 20 3.21 10.47 -0.75
N ARG A 21 2.35 10.37 0.27
CA ARG A 21 2.54 11.12 1.53
C ARG A 21 3.79 10.67 2.28
N VAL A 22 4.11 9.39 2.27
CA VAL A 22 5.31 8.83 2.92
C VAL A 22 6.58 9.20 2.17
N LEU A 23 6.53 9.28 0.84
CA LEU A 23 7.66 9.68 0.00
C LEU A 23 8.00 11.19 0.08
N LYS A 24 7.16 12.02 0.71
CA LYS A 24 7.47 13.45 0.90
C LYS A 24 8.74 13.66 1.77
N PRO A 25 8.85 13.02 2.95
CA PRO A 25 10.06 13.11 3.78
C PRO A 25 11.07 11.96 3.58
N LEU A 26 10.70 10.87 2.91
CA LEU A 26 11.55 9.67 2.79
C LEU A 26 11.92 9.39 1.34
N ARG A 27 13.13 8.88 1.12
CA ARG A 27 13.52 8.38 -0.21
C ARG A 27 12.83 7.05 -0.51
N PRO A 28 12.52 6.74 -1.78
CA PRO A 28 11.85 5.50 -2.17
C PRO A 28 12.52 4.22 -1.64
N GLU A 29 13.85 4.20 -1.58
CA GLU A 29 14.64 3.03 -1.16
C GLU A 29 14.53 2.74 0.34
N GLN A 30 13.97 3.68 1.12
CA GLN A 30 13.78 3.55 2.57
C GLN A 30 12.37 3.06 2.92
N VAL A 31 11.49 2.88 1.94
CA VAL A 31 10.06 2.63 2.16
C VAL A 31 9.68 1.22 1.75
N TRP A 32 9.20 0.44 2.73
CA TRP A 32 8.52 -0.83 2.49
C TRP A 32 7.01 -0.71 2.65
N ILE A 33 6.30 -1.43 1.79
CA ILE A 33 4.85 -1.48 1.72
C ILE A 33 4.39 -2.81 2.33
N ASN A 34 3.74 -2.73 3.49
CA ASN A 34 3.29 -3.88 4.26
C ASN A 34 1.94 -3.57 4.94
N PRO A 35 1.11 -4.59 5.26
CA PRO A 35 -0.10 -4.40 6.05
C PRO A 35 0.25 -4.02 7.50
N ASP A 36 -0.69 -3.41 8.23
CA ASP A 36 -0.45 -2.93 9.60
C ASP A 36 -0.34 -4.07 10.60
N ARG A 37 -1.09 -5.14 10.32
CA ARG A 37 -1.23 -6.31 11.15
C ARG A 37 -1.14 -7.56 10.29
N GLY A 38 -0.86 -8.69 10.93
CA GLY A 38 -0.92 -9.99 10.27
C GLY A 38 -2.36 -10.37 9.91
N PHE A 39 -2.51 -11.21 8.89
CA PHE A 39 -3.79 -11.70 8.39
C PHE A 39 -4.42 -12.84 9.21
N GLY A 40 -3.94 -13.10 10.44
CA GLY A 40 -4.32 -14.29 11.23
C GLY A 40 -5.82 -14.42 11.53
N TRP A 41 -6.55 -13.31 11.52
CA TRP A 41 -8.00 -13.27 11.79
C TRP A 41 -8.85 -12.96 10.55
N SER A 42 -8.22 -12.82 9.38
CA SER A 42 -8.90 -12.39 8.15
C SER A 42 -9.14 -13.57 7.21
N PRO A 43 -10.34 -13.70 6.62
CA PRO A 43 -10.60 -14.65 5.54
C PRO A 43 -9.60 -14.47 4.39
N ARG A 44 -9.08 -15.59 3.86
CA ARG A 44 -8.02 -15.59 2.82
C ARG A 44 -8.37 -14.73 1.60
N TYR A 45 -9.63 -14.72 1.17
CA TYR A 45 -10.05 -13.94 0.00
C TYR A 45 -9.86 -12.43 0.23
N MET A 46 -10.16 -11.91 1.43
CA MET A 46 -9.93 -10.50 1.75
C MET A 46 -8.44 -10.18 1.81
N CYS A 47 -7.63 -11.09 2.35
CA CYS A 47 -6.17 -10.94 2.39
C CYS A 47 -5.61 -10.81 0.97
N ASN A 48 -6.03 -11.69 0.07
CA ASN A 48 -5.61 -11.66 -1.34
C ASN A 48 -6.00 -10.33 -2.00
N GLN A 49 -7.24 -9.87 -1.80
CA GLN A 49 -7.70 -8.59 -2.36
C GLN A 49 -6.90 -7.41 -1.80
N LYS A 50 -6.62 -7.38 -0.50
CA LYS A 50 -5.78 -6.33 0.11
C LYS A 50 -4.36 -6.33 -0.46
N ILE A 51 -3.72 -7.50 -0.56
CA ILE A 51 -2.37 -7.62 -1.13
C ILE A 51 -2.36 -7.15 -2.59
N GLN A 52 -3.38 -7.51 -3.38
CA GLN A 52 -3.53 -7.05 -4.76
C GLN A 52 -3.66 -5.53 -4.84
N SER A 53 -4.53 -4.91 -4.05
CA SER A 53 -4.66 -3.45 -3.99
C SER A 53 -3.34 -2.78 -3.58
N MET A 54 -2.64 -3.35 -2.60
CA MET A 54 -1.35 -2.81 -2.17
C MET A 54 -0.28 -2.87 -3.26
N ALA A 55 -0.18 -4.00 -3.96
CA ALA A 55 0.77 -4.18 -5.06
C ALA A 55 0.44 -3.23 -6.24
N ALA A 56 -0.84 -3.10 -6.59
CA ALA A 56 -1.31 -2.19 -7.63
C ALA A 56 -1.03 -0.72 -7.27
N GLY A 57 -1.36 -0.29 -6.04
CA GLY A 57 -1.07 1.07 -5.59
C GLY A 57 0.42 1.38 -5.53
N ALA A 58 1.26 0.41 -5.13
CA ALA A 58 2.71 0.56 -5.16
C ALA A 58 3.26 0.66 -6.60
N ARG A 59 2.66 -0.03 -7.57
CA ARG A 59 3.00 0.14 -8.99
C ARG A 59 2.68 1.55 -9.47
N LEU A 60 1.47 2.05 -9.19
CA LEU A 60 1.07 3.42 -9.56
C LEU A 60 2.04 4.47 -9.00
N ALA A 61 2.40 4.36 -7.71
CA ALA A 61 3.35 5.29 -7.10
C ALA A 61 4.76 5.19 -7.71
N ARG A 62 5.20 3.99 -8.11
CA ARG A 62 6.52 3.79 -8.74
C ARG A 62 6.60 4.40 -10.14
N GLU A 63 5.54 4.32 -10.93
CA GLU A 63 5.48 4.92 -12.27
C GLU A 63 5.69 6.45 -12.23
N GLU A 64 5.31 7.10 -11.13
CA GLU A 64 5.50 8.53 -10.93
C GLU A 64 6.92 8.89 -10.48
N VAL A 65 7.52 8.07 -9.61
CA VAL A 65 8.89 8.29 -9.10
C VAL A 65 9.93 7.99 -10.18
N GLY A 66 9.74 6.96 -11.01
CA GLY A 66 10.67 6.60 -12.08
C GLY A 66 10.68 7.55 -13.29
N ARG A 67 9.80 8.56 -13.29
CA ARG A 67 9.77 9.65 -14.27
C ARG A 67 10.51 10.91 -13.80
N GLY A 68 10.97 10.94 -12.55
CA GLY A 68 11.68 12.06 -11.93
C GLY A 68 13.19 11.92 -11.97
#